data_AF-A0A2H0I446-F1
#
_entry.id   AF-A0A2H0I446-F1
#
_cell.length_a   1.000
_cell.length_b   1.000
_cell.length_c   1.000
_cell.angle_alpha   90.00
_cell.angle_beta   90.00
_cell.angle_gamma   90.00
#
_symmetry.space_group_name_H-M   'P 1'
#
loop_
_entity.id
_entity.type
_entity.pdbx_description
1 polymer ?
#
loop_
_entity_poly.entity_id
_entity_poly.type
_entity_poly.pdbx_seq_one_letter_code
_entity_poly.pdbx_strand_id
1 'polypeptide(L)'
;PVEINKSIDPAKVAEVAATLKRKPVVSNACIGCGACVAISGDVFTLNDDGYSIVLEIPDYEGKDVDDSIAACPVSAISWSK
;
A
#
# COMPACT_ATOMS: atom_id res chain seq x y z
N PRO A 1 -38.61 1.42 26.30
CA PRO A 1 -37.29 1.32 26.98
C PRO A 1 -36.83 -0.13 27.06
N VAL A 2 -36.07 -0.59 26.07
CA VAL A 2 -35.36 -1.88 26.15
C VAL A 2 -33.95 -1.64 25.65
N GLU A 3 -33.01 -1.97 26.52
CA GLU A 3 -31.58 -1.68 26.50
C GLU A 3 -30.87 -2.31 25.30
N ILE A 4 -30.14 -1.47 24.56
CA ILE A 4 -29.11 -1.92 23.62
C ILE A 4 -27.81 -2.09 24.40
N ASN A 5 -27.55 -3.29 24.91
CA ASN A 5 -26.21 -3.68 25.28
C ASN A 5 -25.91 -5.05 24.68
N LYS A 6 -25.17 -5.05 23.57
CA LYS A 6 -24.51 -6.24 23.04
C LYS A 6 -23.03 -5.94 22.96
N SER A 7 -22.32 -6.51 23.91
CA SER A 7 -20.87 -6.60 24.03
C SER A 7 -20.20 -6.62 22.66
N ILE A 8 -19.33 -5.64 22.41
CA ILE A 8 -18.37 -5.72 21.33
C ILE A 8 -17.22 -6.57 21.86
N ASP A 9 -17.07 -7.78 21.32
CA ASP A 9 -15.99 -8.68 21.67
C ASP A 9 -14.62 -8.06 21.30
N PRO A 10 -13.68 -7.88 22.25
CA PRO A 10 -12.38 -7.24 21.99
C PRO A 10 -11.48 -8.07 21.05
N ALA A 11 -11.82 -9.32 20.76
CA ALA A 11 -11.13 -10.15 19.76
C ALA A 11 -11.53 -9.77 18.32
N LYS A 12 -12.75 -9.24 18.12
CA LYS A 12 -13.24 -8.88 16.78
C LYS A 12 -12.77 -7.50 16.33
N VAL A 13 -12.41 -6.62 17.27
CA VAL A 13 -11.80 -5.31 16.94
C VAL A 13 -10.35 -5.45 16.46
N ALA A 14 -9.62 -6.49 16.85
CA ALA A 14 -8.29 -6.79 16.31
C ALA A 14 -8.35 -7.29 14.85
N GLU A 15 -9.38 -8.04 14.49
CA GLU A 15 -9.61 -8.51 13.12
C GLU A 15 -10.10 -7.36 12.20
N VAL A 16 -10.97 -6.48 12.70
CA VAL A 16 -11.51 -5.35 11.92
C VAL A 16 -10.50 -4.20 11.80
N ALA A 17 -9.57 -4.01 12.75
CA ALA A 17 -8.47 -3.04 12.61
C ALA A 17 -7.41 -3.47 11.59
N ALA A 18 -7.30 -4.77 11.26
CA ALA A 18 -6.42 -5.27 10.21
C ALA A 18 -6.97 -5.10 8.77
N THR A 19 -8.18 -4.57 8.62
CA THR A 19 -8.96 -4.65 7.36
C THR A 19 -9.02 -3.33 6.55
N LEU A 20 -8.17 -2.35 6.84
CA LEU A 20 -8.05 -1.09 6.07
C LEU A 20 -6.60 -0.78 5.66
N LYS A 21 -5.77 -1.81 5.44
CA LYS A 21 -4.39 -1.59 4.97
C LYS A 21 -4.40 -1.13 3.52
N ARG A 22 -4.04 0.13 3.28
CA ARG A 22 -3.94 0.70 1.93
C ARG A 22 -2.77 0.03 1.21
N LYS A 23 -3.03 -0.50 0.01
CA LYS A 23 -2.00 -1.03 -0.89
C LYS A 23 -1.61 0.07 -1.88
N PRO A 24 -0.32 0.33 -2.14
CA PRO A 24 0.05 1.20 -3.24
C PRO A 24 -0.34 0.57 -4.58
N VAL A 25 -0.64 1.41 -5.56
CA VAL A 25 -0.92 1.02 -6.93
C VAL A 25 0.00 1.79 -7.86
N VAL A 26 0.39 1.13 -8.96
CA VAL A 26 1.18 1.73 -10.03
C VAL A 26 0.31 1.80 -11.27
N SER A 27 0.18 2.98 -11.86
CA SER A 27 -0.58 3.20 -13.09
C SER A 27 0.26 2.94 -14.34
N ASN A 28 -0.40 2.92 -15.50
CA ASN A 28 0.27 2.77 -16.80
C ASN A 28 1.15 3.97 -17.20
N ALA A 29 1.16 5.06 -16.41
CA ALA A 29 2.05 6.19 -16.64
C ALA A 29 3.50 5.88 -16.24
N CYS A 30 3.76 4.73 -15.60
CA CYS A 30 5.10 4.31 -15.22
C CYS A 30 6.02 4.25 -16.44
N ILE A 31 7.22 4.81 -16.31
CA ILE A 31 8.25 4.82 -17.37
C ILE A 31 9.49 4.00 -17.00
N GLY A 32 9.44 3.22 -15.91
CA GLY A 32 10.56 2.36 -15.51
C GLY A 32 11.80 3.07 -14.96
N CYS A 33 11.65 4.27 -14.39
CA CYS A 33 12.79 5.06 -13.91
C CYS A 33 13.57 4.44 -12.72
N GLY A 34 13.00 3.46 -12.02
CA GLY A 34 13.66 2.73 -10.91
C GLY A 34 13.71 3.44 -9.56
N ALA A 35 13.26 4.71 -9.44
CA ALA A 35 13.34 5.46 -8.18
C ALA A 35 12.62 4.77 -7.01
N CYS A 36 11.42 4.23 -7.25
CA CYS A 36 10.65 3.50 -6.23
C CYS A 36 11.35 2.22 -5.73
N VAL A 37 12.09 1.52 -6.60
CA VAL A 37 12.86 0.32 -6.21
C VAL A 37 14.08 0.70 -5.37
N ALA A 38 14.69 1.85 -5.66
CA ALA A 38 15.81 2.36 -4.88
C ALA A 38 15.38 2.84 -3.48
N ILE A 39 14.16 3.37 -3.35
CA ILE A 39 13.61 3.89 -2.08
C ILE A 39 12.97 2.77 -1.25
N SER A 40 12.09 1.96 -1.85
CA SER A 40 11.38 0.87 -1.19
C SER A 40 11.42 -0.40 -2.05
N GLY A 41 12.62 -0.96 -2.22
CA GLY A 41 12.83 -2.20 -2.98
C GLY A 41 12.18 -3.44 -2.38
N ASP A 42 11.67 -3.35 -1.15
CA ASP A 42 10.86 -4.36 -0.49
C ASP A 42 9.35 -4.23 -0.80
N VAL A 43 8.94 -3.11 -1.41
CA VAL A 43 7.55 -2.85 -1.85
C VAL A 43 7.45 -2.83 -3.38
N PHE A 44 8.44 -2.30 -4.07
CA PHE A 44 8.43 -2.13 -5.52
C PHE A 44 9.54 -2.91 -6.18
N THR A 45 9.23 -3.50 -7.34
CA THR A 45 10.23 -4.07 -8.25
C THR A 45 9.88 -3.70 -9.69
N LEU A 46 10.83 -3.81 -10.62
CA LEU A 46 10.53 -3.71 -12.05
C LEU A 46 10.28 -5.11 -12.61
N ASN A 47 9.26 -5.25 -13.46
CA ASN A 47 9.03 -6.46 -14.24
C ASN A 47 9.98 -6.52 -15.46
N ASP A 48 9.89 -7.61 -16.24
CA ASP A 48 10.73 -7.81 -17.43
C ASP A 48 10.49 -6.77 -18.53
N ASP A 49 9.30 -6.14 -18.55
CA ASP A 49 8.96 -5.04 -19.45
C ASP A 49 9.48 -3.68 -18.97
N GLY A 50 10.14 -3.64 -17.80
CA GLY A 50 10.70 -2.43 -17.20
C GLY A 50 9.69 -1.56 -16.45
N TYR A 51 8.44 -2.00 -16.24
CA TYR A 51 7.44 -1.29 -15.46
C TYR A 51 7.49 -1.65 -13.98
N SER A 52 7.22 -0.68 -13.12
CA SER A 52 7.13 -0.91 -11.68
C SER A 52 5.87 -1.68 -11.32
N ILE A 53 6.03 -2.72 -10.50
CA ILE A 53 4.98 -3.53 -9.91
C ILE A 53 5.12 -3.54 -8.40
N VAL A 54 3.99 -3.71 -7.71
CA VAL A 54 3.93 -3.77 -6.24
C VAL A 54 4.07 -5.22 -5.79
N LEU A 55 5.05 -5.48 -4.95
CA LEU A 55 5.27 -6.76 -4.30
C LEU A 55 4.17 -7.02 -3.28
N GLU A 56 3.67 -8.25 -3.24
CA GLU A 56 2.64 -8.64 -2.29
C GLU A 56 3.27 -8.96 -0.93
N ILE A 57 3.12 -8.02 0.01
CA ILE A 57 3.64 -8.15 1.38
C ILE A 57 2.52 -8.01 2.42
N PRO A 58 2.72 -8.52 3.66
CA PRO A 58 1.69 -8.49 4.71
C PRO A 58 1.28 -7.09 5.18
N ASP A 59 2.17 -6.10 4.99
CA ASP A 59 1.93 -4.72 5.38
C ASP A 59 2.77 -3.73 4.56
N TYR A 60 2.15 -2.62 4.17
CA TYR A 60 2.78 -1.49 3.50
C TYR A 60 2.93 -0.28 4.44
N GLU A 61 2.31 -0.30 5.62
CA GLU A 61 2.50 0.74 6.63
C GLU A 61 3.93 0.69 7.18
N GLY A 62 4.52 1.87 7.40
CA GLY A 62 5.91 2.00 7.87
C GLY A 62 6.97 1.68 6.80
N LYS A 63 6.56 1.51 5.54
CA LYS A 63 7.46 1.47 4.38
C LYS A 63 7.59 2.86 3.77
N ASP A 64 8.66 3.10 3.01
CA ASP A 64 8.93 4.40 2.37
C ASP A 64 8.10 4.57 1.06
N VAL A 65 6.82 4.19 1.12
CA VAL A 65 5.88 4.26 -0.01
C VAL A 65 5.51 5.71 -0.32
N ASP A 66 5.30 6.55 0.69
CA ASP A 66 5.03 7.98 0.48
C ASP A 66 6.23 8.68 -0.19
N ASP A 67 7.45 8.32 0.20
CA ASP A 67 8.68 8.81 -0.45
C ASP A 67 8.78 8.31 -1.89
N SER A 68 8.42 7.05 -2.14
CA SER A 68 8.35 6.49 -3.50
C SER A 68 7.31 7.20 -4.37
N ILE A 69 6.16 7.59 -3.80
CA ILE A 69 5.13 8.38 -4.48
C ILE A 69 5.67 9.76 -4.83
N ALA A 70 6.30 10.46 -3.88
CA ALA A 70 6.86 11.79 -4.07
C ALA A 70 8.03 11.82 -5.07
N ALA A 71 8.84 10.77 -5.11
CA ALA A 71 9.99 10.66 -6.00
C ALA A 71 9.62 10.27 -7.43
N CYS A 72 8.38 9.81 -7.69
CA CYS A 72 7.97 9.38 -9.02
C CYS A 72 7.87 10.59 -9.98
N PRO A 73 8.73 10.70 -11.02
CA PRO A 73 8.76 11.89 -11.89
C PRO A 73 7.50 12.07 -12.74
N VAL A 74 6.69 11.02 -12.85
CA VAL A 74 5.46 10.97 -13.64
C VAL A 74 4.23 10.70 -12.76
N SER A 75 4.38 10.75 -11.44
CA SER A 75 3.30 10.52 -10.46
C SER A 75 2.49 9.24 -10.72
N ALA A 76 3.16 8.17 -11.15
CA ALA A 76 2.50 6.91 -11.49
C ALA A 76 2.09 6.08 -10.28
N ILE A 77 2.61 6.39 -9.09
CA ILE A 77 2.38 5.64 -7.85
C ILE A 77 1.39 6.40 -6.99
N SER A 78 0.44 5.70 -6.37
CA SER A 78 -0.52 6.28 -5.42
C SER A 78 -1.05 5.23 -4.47
N TRP A 79 -1.58 5.64 -3.32
CA TRP A 79 -2.34 4.74 -2.45
C TRP A 79 -3.67 4.35 -3.11
N SER A 80 -4.05 3.06 -3.01
CA SER A 80 -5.39 2.63 -3.37
C SER A 80 -6.42 3.37 -2.52
N LYS A 81 -7.51 3.79 -3.17
CA LYS A 81 -8.68 4.37 -2.50
C LYS A 81 -9.49 3.31 -1.76
#